data_AF-A0AAN9YSB8-F1
#
_entry.id   AF-A0AAN9YSB8-F1
#
_cell.length_a   1.000
_cell.length_b   1.000
_cell.length_c   1.000
_cell.angle_alpha   90.00
_cell.angle_beta   90.00
_cell.angle_gamma   90.00
#
_symmetry.space_group_name_H-M   'P 1'
#
loop_
_entity.id
_entity.type
_entity.pdbx_description
1 polymer ?
#
loop_
_entity_poly.entity_id
_entity_poly.type
_entity_poly.pdbx_seq_one_letter_code
_entity_poly.pdbx_strand_id
1 'polypeptide(L)'
;MTLVEIRAAQRTFEGAYMRTALSQFSFALIILKIFTSEFYAIGALFAVYGAAVMLGAAYRRYQGNSQFFSTTGEDGEKKKKFRTSGNSVLLLTCLSMSAYVALMVLTWQLDG
;
A
#
# COMPACT_ATOMS: atom_id res chain seq x y z
N MET A 1 -26.74 -40.54 -16.54
CA MET A 1 -25.37 -40.02 -16.46
C MET A 1 -24.43 -41.18 -16.73
N THR A 2 -23.66 -41.11 -17.81
CA THR A 2 -22.85 -42.23 -18.30
C THR A 2 -21.43 -42.18 -17.72
N LEU A 3 -20.77 -43.33 -17.51
CA LEU A 3 -19.45 -43.41 -16.85
C LEU A 3 -18.34 -42.55 -17.51
N VAL A 4 -18.50 -42.20 -18.78
CA VAL A 4 -17.57 -41.34 -19.53
C VAL A 4 -17.63 -39.89 -19.04
N GLU A 5 -18.84 -39.39 -18.73
CA GLU A 5 -19.05 -38.01 -18.24
C GLU A 5 -18.44 -37.81 -16.86
N ILE A 6 -18.56 -38.80 -15.97
CA ILE A 6 -17.98 -38.78 -14.63
C ILE A 6 -16.44 -38.75 -14.71
N ARG A 7 -15.85 -39.56 -15.60
CA ARG A 7 -14.40 -39.60 -15.80
C ARG A 7 -13.85 -38.29 -16.38
N ALA A 8 -14.56 -37.70 -17.35
CA ALA A 8 -14.20 -36.41 -17.92
C ALA A 8 -14.29 -35.27 -16.88
N ALA A 9 -15.35 -35.27 -16.07
CA ALA A 9 -15.52 -34.34 -14.96
C ALA A 9 -14.37 -34.50 -13.94
N GLN A 10 -14.03 -35.72 -13.54
CA GLN A 10 -12.97 -35.98 -12.56
C GLN A 10 -11.59 -35.50 -13.04
N ARG A 11 -11.23 -35.71 -14.32
CA ARG A 11 -9.94 -35.21 -14.86
C ARG A 11 -9.82 -33.69 -14.86
N THR A 12 -10.94 -33.01 -15.11
CA THR A 12 -10.98 -31.53 -15.12
C THR A 12 -11.02 -30.99 -13.69
N PHE A 13 -11.77 -31.68 -12.83
CA PHE A 13 -11.89 -31.38 -11.40
C PHE A 13 -10.52 -31.56 -10.70
N GLU A 14 -9.91 -32.74 -10.75
CA GLU A 14 -8.58 -33.00 -10.18
C GLU A 14 -7.52 -32.01 -10.69
N GLY A 15 -7.54 -31.68 -11.99
CA GLY A 15 -6.62 -30.70 -12.57
C GLY A 15 -6.81 -29.28 -12.02
N ALA A 16 -8.06 -28.85 -11.80
CA ALA A 16 -8.39 -27.55 -11.22
C ALA A 16 -7.99 -27.45 -9.74
N TYR A 17 -8.25 -28.49 -8.94
CA TYR A 17 -7.83 -28.53 -7.54
C TYR A 17 -6.32 -28.56 -7.40
N MET A 18 -5.62 -29.36 -8.21
CA MET A 18 -4.17 -29.46 -8.14
C MET A 18 -3.51 -28.12 -8.47
N ARG A 19 -3.97 -27.43 -9.53
CA ARG A 19 -3.45 -26.10 -9.91
C ARG A 19 -3.69 -25.07 -8.82
N THR A 20 -4.87 -25.10 -8.19
CA THR A 20 -5.23 -24.15 -7.12
C THR A 20 -4.49 -24.46 -5.83
N ALA A 21 -4.40 -25.73 -5.43
CA ALA A 21 -3.65 -26.15 -4.25
C ALA A 21 -2.17 -25.81 -4.38
N LEU A 22 -1.58 -26.05 -5.57
CA LEU A 22 -0.18 -25.73 -5.84
C LEU A 22 0.08 -24.22 -5.84
N SER A 23 -0.85 -23.41 -6.37
CA SER A 23 -0.72 -21.94 -6.35
C SER A 23 -0.86 -21.37 -4.94
N GLN A 24 -1.81 -21.89 -4.15
CA GLN A 24 -1.97 -21.51 -2.75
C GLN A 24 -0.76 -21.93 -1.90
N PHE A 25 -0.27 -23.16 -2.10
CA PHE A 25 0.94 -23.64 -1.42
C PHE A 25 2.17 -22.80 -1.77
N SER A 26 2.37 -22.50 -3.06
CA SER A 26 3.47 -21.64 -3.51
C SER A 26 3.37 -20.22 -2.92
N PHE A 27 2.16 -19.65 -2.89
CA PHE A 27 1.92 -18.35 -2.30
C PHE A 27 2.24 -18.34 -0.80
N ALA A 28 1.83 -19.37 -0.06
CA ALA A 28 2.16 -19.51 1.36
C ALA A 28 3.68 -19.57 1.61
N LEU A 29 4.44 -20.28 0.77
CA LEU A 29 5.90 -20.33 0.87
C LEU A 29 6.56 -18.97 0.60
N ILE A 30 6.05 -18.19 -0.36
CA ILE A 30 6.52 -16.82 -0.61
C ILE A 30 6.26 -15.92 0.60
N ILE A 31 5.07 -16.02 1.19
CA ILE A 31 4.70 -15.24 2.38
C ILE A 31 5.62 -15.60 3.57
N LEU A 32 5.89 -16.89 3.80
CA LEU A 32 6.84 -17.31 4.84
C LEU A 32 8.25 -16.75 4.59
N LYS A 33 8.70 -16.72 3.33
CA LYS A 33 10.00 -16.14 2.96
C LYS A 33 10.07 -14.63 3.24
N ILE A 34 8.97 -13.90 3.09
CA ILE A 34 8.87 -12.47 3.42
C ILE A 34 8.98 -12.21 4.94
N PHE A 35 8.55 -13.16 5.78
CA PHE A 35 8.63 -13.03 7.24
C PHE A 35 9.97 -13.47 7.85
N THR A 36 10.91 -13.95 7.06
CA THR A 36 12.29 -14.21 7.49
C THR A 36 12.98 -12.90 7.90
N SER A 37 13.91 -12.98 8.86
CA SER A 37 14.64 -11.84 9.44
C SER A 37 15.28 -10.92 8.40
N GLU A 38 15.72 -11.47 7.28
CA GLU A 38 16.33 -10.75 6.16
C GLU A 38 15.37 -9.73 5.52
N PHE A 39 14.07 -10.03 5.44
CA PHE A 39 13.08 -9.17 4.78
C PHE A 39 12.28 -8.30 5.76
N TYR A 40 12.43 -8.52 7.06
CA TYR A 40 11.73 -7.75 8.11
C TYR A 40 11.99 -6.26 8.00
N ALA A 41 13.25 -5.86 7.74
CA ALA A 41 13.63 -4.47 7.63
C ALA A 41 12.95 -3.77 6.44
N ILE A 42 12.75 -4.47 5.32
CA ILE A 42 12.06 -3.94 4.13
C ILE A 42 10.57 -3.73 4.46
N GLY A 43 9.94 -4.71 5.09
CA GLY A 43 8.54 -4.61 5.53
C GLY A 43 8.32 -3.47 6.53
N ALA A 44 9.22 -3.32 7.51
CA ALA A 44 9.18 -2.24 8.49
C ALA A 44 9.30 -0.85 7.84
N LEU A 45 10.19 -0.70 6.84
CA LEU A 45 10.35 0.54 6.08
C LEU A 45 9.05 0.96 5.37
N PHE A 46 8.39 0.01 4.70
CA PHE A 46 7.10 0.28 4.05
C PHE A 46 5.98 0.56 5.05
N ALA A 47 5.96 -0.09 6.21
CA ALA A 47 4.99 0.19 7.27
C ALA A 47 5.15 1.62 7.81
N VAL A 48 6.40 2.06 8.05
CA VAL A 48 6.71 3.44 8.47
C VAL A 48 6.34 4.44 7.38
N TYR A 49 6.64 4.15 6.11
CA TYR A 49 6.24 4.99 4.99
C TYR A 49 4.71 5.15 4.90
N GLY A 50 3.97 4.04 4.99
CA GLY A 50 2.50 4.06 5.00
C GLY A 50 1.93 4.85 6.18
N ALA A 51 2.52 4.71 7.38
CA ALA A 51 2.16 5.49 8.55
C ALA A 51 2.42 6.99 8.35
N ALA A 52 3.54 7.37 7.74
CA ALA A 52 3.85 8.76 7.41
C ALA A 52 2.85 9.34 6.40
N VAL A 53 2.46 8.57 5.38
CA VAL A 53 1.42 8.97 4.42
C VAL A 53 0.06 9.12 5.11
N MET A 54 -0.31 8.20 6.00
CA MET A 54 -1.54 8.26 6.81
C MET A 54 -1.55 9.51 7.69
N LEU A 55 -0.45 9.84 8.35
CA LEU A 55 -0.31 11.06 9.13
C LEU A 55 -0.44 12.31 8.25
N GLY A 56 0.19 12.32 7.08
CA GLY A 56 0.03 13.40 6.09
C GLY A 56 -1.42 13.56 5.64
N ALA A 57 -2.13 12.45 5.40
CA ALA A 57 -3.55 12.46 5.03
C ALA A 57 -4.45 12.92 6.18
N ALA A 58 -4.18 12.49 7.41
CA ALA A 58 -4.90 12.92 8.62
C ALA A 58 -4.67 14.41 8.90
N TYR A 59 -3.44 14.89 8.75
CA TYR A 59 -3.09 16.30 8.88
C TYR A 59 -3.79 17.15 7.81
N ARG A 60 -3.82 16.67 6.55
CA ARG A 60 -4.61 17.32 5.48
C ARG A 60 -6.11 17.35 5.81
N ARG A 61 -6.63 16.28 6.40
CA ARG A 61 -8.05 16.20 6.84
C ARG A 61 -8.33 17.18 7.98
N TYR A 62 -7.41 17.34 8.91
CA TYR A 62 -7.52 18.30 10.01
C TYR A 62 -7.46 19.76 9.51
N GLN A 63 -6.53 20.07 8.60
CA GLN A 63 -6.46 21.40 7.97
C GLN A 63 -7.71 21.70 7.13
N GLY A 64 -8.21 20.74 6.35
CA GLY A 64 -9.46 20.90 5.59
C GLY A 64 -10.68 21.15 6.48
N ASN A 65 -10.74 20.54 7.66
CA ASN A 65 -11.78 20.79 8.66
C ASN A 65 -11.66 22.22 9.25
N SER A 66 -10.45 22.72 9.50
CA SER A 66 -10.22 24.08 9.99
C SER A 66 -10.47 25.19 8.95
N GLN A 67 -10.28 24.91 7.65
CA GLN A 67 -10.57 25.86 6.58
C GLN A 67 -12.08 26.09 6.36
N PHE A 68 -12.93 25.14 6.76
CA PHE A 68 -14.38 25.33 6.76
C PHE A 68 -14.85 26.28 7.88
N PHE A 69 -14.09 26.38 8.98
CA PHE A 69 -14.51 27.08 10.20
C PHE A 69 -13.79 28.43 10.45
N SER A 70 -12.72 28.75 9.70
CA SER A 70 -11.93 30.00 9.87
C SER A 70 -12.22 31.10 8.84
N THR A 71 -13.32 31.01 8.09
CA THR A 71 -13.90 32.15 7.35
C THR A 71 -15.04 32.76 8.16
N THR A 72 -14.70 33.36 9.29
CA THR A 72 -15.51 34.44 9.87
C THR A 72 -14.54 35.59 10.12
N GLY A 73 -14.27 36.36 9.06
CA GLY A 73 -13.64 37.66 9.21
C GLY A 73 -14.68 38.65 9.72
N GLU A 74 -14.29 39.52 10.65
CA GLU A 74 -15.13 40.58 11.24
C GLU A 74 -15.73 41.56 10.20
N ASP A 75 -15.32 41.52 8.93
CA ASP A 75 -15.76 42.42 7.84
C ASP A 75 -16.58 41.75 6.72
N GLY A 76 -17.12 40.55 6.91
CA GLY A 76 -18.12 39.96 5.98
C GLY A 76 -17.66 39.56 4.57
N GLU A 77 -16.45 39.91 4.14
CA GLU A 77 -15.94 39.58 2.80
C GLU A 77 -15.15 38.25 2.76
N LYS A 78 -15.75 37.23 2.13
CA LYS A 78 -15.17 35.89 1.98
C LYS A 78 -14.08 35.85 0.89
N LYS A 79 -12.85 36.28 1.18
CA LYS A 79 -11.70 36.05 0.27
C LYS A 79 -11.29 34.58 0.25
N LYS A 80 -11.82 33.82 -0.71
CA LYS A 80 -11.37 32.45 -1.03
C LYS A 80 -9.94 32.49 -1.59
N LYS A 81 -8.93 32.41 -0.72
CA LYS A 81 -7.55 32.15 -1.14
C LYS A 81 -7.44 30.67 -1.49
N PHE A 82 -7.67 30.34 -2.77
CA PHE A 82 -7.39 29.01 -3.32
C PHE A 82 -5.89 28.71 -3.16
N ARG A 83 -5.51 28.06 -2.05
CA ARG A 83 -4.19 27.41 -1.95
C ARG A 83 -4.29 26.09 -2.69
N THR A 84 -3.85 26.07 -3.94
CA THR A 84 -3.65 24.85 -4.73
C THR A 84 -2.90 23.81 -3.90
N SER A 85 -3.28 22.53 -4.03
CA SER A 85 -2.78 21.36 -3.30
C SER A 85 -1.27 21.10 -3.43
N GLY A 86 -0.52 21.98 -4.10
CA GLY A 86 0.89 21.85 -4.42
C GLY A 86 1.78 21.54 -3.20
N ASN A 87 1.48 22.08 -2.02
CA ASN A 87 2.24 21.76 -0.80
C ASN A 87 2.08 20.28 -0.37
N SER A 88 0.87 19.73 -0.48
CA SER A 88 0.64 18.31 -0.19
C SER A 88 1.26 17.40 -1.24
N VAL A 89 1.24 17.82 -2.51
CA VAL A 89 1.89 17.07 -3.60
C VAL A 89 3.40 17.04 -3.39
N LEU A 90 4.03 18.19 -3.08
CA LEU A 90 5.47 18.28 -2.85
C LEU A 90 5.91 17.43 -1.65
N LEU A 91 5.13 17.45 -0.56
CA LEU A 91 5.38 16.60 0.61
C LEU A 91 5.30 15.10 0.27
N LEU A 92 4.29 14.68 -0.49
CA LEU A 92 4.15 13.29 -0.92
C LEU A 92 5.29 12.86 -1.85
N THR A 93 5.72 13.74 -2.75
CA THR A 93 6.84 13.47 -3.66
C THR A 93 8.17 13.36 -2.91
N CYS A 94 8.47 14.25 -1.97
CA CYS A 94 9.69 14.15 -1.17
C CYS A 94 9.68 12.90 -0.27
N LEU A 95 8.53 12.60 0.33
CA LEU A 95 8.35 11.41 1.17
C LEU A 95 8.54 10.12 0.35
N SER A 96 7.92 10.01 -0.82
CA SER A 96 8.06 8.84 -1.68
C SER A 96 9.50 8.65 -2.15
N MET A 97 10.17 9.75 -2.53
CA MET A 97 11.56 9.72 -2.96
C MET A 97 12.49 9.25 -1.83
N SER A 98 12.30 9.76 -0.60
CA SER A 98 13.07 9.30 0.56
C SER A 98 12.87 7.82 0.89
N ALA A 99 11.65 7.31 0.74
CA ALA A 99 11.35 5.89 0.98
C ALA A 99 12.02 4.98 -0.05
N TYR A 100 12.00 5.37 -1.34
CA TYR A 100 12.71 4.63 -2.38
C TYR A 100 14.22 4.62 -2.17
N VAL A 101 14.82 5.74 -1.77
CA VAL A 101 16.25 5.82 -1.46
C VAL A 101 16.61 4.91 -0.27
N ALA A 102 15.81 4.95 0.80
CA ALA A 102 16.02 4.09 1.96
C ALA A 102 15.85 2.60 1.63
N LEU A 103 14.92 2.24 0.74
CA LEU A 103 14.76 0.89 0.22
C LEU A 103 16.02 0.43 -0.52
N MET A 104 16.53 1.25 -1.45
CA MET A 104 17.76 0.95 -2.20
C MET A 104 18.95 0.69 -1.27
N VAL A 105 19.12 1.52 -0.23
CA VAL A 105 20.20 1.35 0.76
C VAL A 105 20.05 0.04 1.53
N LEU A 106 18.83 -0.26 1.99
CA LEU A 106 18.56 -1.46 2.76
C LEU A 106 18.75 -2.73 1.92
N THR A 107 18.34 -2.72 0.65
CA THR A 107 18.62 -3.81 -0.29
C THR A 107 20.12 -4.02 -0.47
N TRP A 108 20.91 -2.95 -0.54
CA TRP A 108 22.35 -3.04 -0.70
C TRP A 108 23.06 -3.62 0.54
N GLN A 109 22.55 -3.33 1.74
CA GLN A 109 23.05 -3.91 3.00
C GLN A 109 22.67 -5.38 3.19
N LEU A 110 21.64 -5.86 2.49
CA LEU A 110 21.19 -7.25 2.58
C LEU A 110 21.90 -8.17 1.59
N ASP A 111 22.40 -7.61 0.48
CA ASP A 111 23.12 -8.34 -0.58
C ASP A 111 24.64 -8.46 -0.33
N GLY A 112 25.21 -7.63 0.57
CA GLY A 112 26.63 -7.63 0.93
C GLY A 112 26.92 -8.29 2.28
#